data_AF-A0A7C3JB66-F1
#
_entry.id   AF-A0A7C3JB66-F1
#
_cell.length_a   1.000
_cell.length_b   1.000
_cell.length_c   1.000
_cell.angle_alpha   90.00
_cell.angle_beta   90.00
_cell.angle_gamma   90.00
#
_symmetry.space_group_name_H-M   'P 1'
#
loop_
_entity.id
_entity.type
_entity.pdbx_description
1 polymer ?
#
loop_
_entity_poly.entity_id
_entity_poly.type
_entity_poly.pdbx_seq_one_letter_code
_entity_poly.pdbx_strand_id
1 'polypeptide(L)'
;NAAHLANLPTVQISALSEAVYDELELGSFGRLLALTSNDEVNALACLHFAEIFGRARVYQLATKEIDSGNKEAVSAPLRGRLLFDSRTTYADLTRRFETGAVMKKFILTKQFDYAAFKQQYSQNTLPLFLITQAGNLIVYTTDNEYAPQPGDTIISLINPAETLPDEEVAANSIPIT
;
A
#
# COMPACT_ATOMS: atom_id res chain seq x y z
N ASN A 1 5.65 -9.56 16.70
CA ASN A 1 5.87 -8.64 17.84
C ASN A 1 6.32 -7.23 17.49
N ALA A 2 6.78 -6.91 16.27
CA ALA A 2 7.20 -5.55 15.92
C ALA A 2 6.08 -4.48 16.03
N ALA A 3 4.85 -4.79 15.61
CA ALA A 3 3.72 -3.84 15.67
C ALA A 3 3.32 -3.47 17.12
N HIS A 4 3.40 -4.42 18.04
CA HIS A 4 3.10 -4.17 19.46
C HIS A 4 4.16 -3.28 20.11
N LEU A 5 5.44 -3.47 19.75
CA LEU A 5 6.53 -2.62 20.22
C LEU A 5 6.40 -1.17 19.72
N ALA A 6 5.86 -1.00 18.51
CA ALA A 6 5.54 0.30 17.91
C ALA A 6 4.24 0.94 18.43
N ASN A 7 3.59 0.36 19.45
CA ASN A 7 2.28 0.79 19.97
C ASN A 7 1.19 0.89 18.90
N LEU A 8 1.26 0.08 17.86
CA LEU A 8 0.19 -0.03 16.88
C LEU A 8 -0.91 -0.94 17.44
N PRO A 9 -2.20 -0.57 17.34
CA PRO A 9 -3.30 -1.44 17.72
C PRO A 9 -3.25 -2.74 16.93
N THR A 10 -3.23 -3.88 17.62
CA THR A 10 -3.22 -5.21 17.01
C THR A 10 -4.24 -6.11 17.69
N VAL A 11 -4.96 -6.88 16.89
CA VAL A 11 -5.87 -7.92 17.37
C VAL A 11 -5.58 -9.21 16.59
N GLN A 12 -5.74 -10.36 17.24
CA GLN A 12 -5.60 -11.66 16.58
C GLN A 12 -6.98 -12.30 16.41
N ILE A 13 -7.61 -12.03 15.28
CA ILE A 13 -8.91 -12.58 14.89
C ILE A 13 -8.89 -12.97 13.41
N SER A 14 -9.75 -13.92 13.04
CA SER A 14 -10.02 -14.16 11.63
C SER A 14 -10.83 -13.01 11.07
N ALA A 15 -10.36 -12.36 10.00
CA ALA A 15 -11.06 -11.26 9.33
C ALA A 15 -12.43 -11.65 8.76
N LEU A 16 -12.73 -12.95 8.68
CA LEU A 16 -14.01 -13.48 8.19
C LEU A 16 -14.94 -13.93 9.33
N SER A 17 -14.52 -13.78 10.59
CA SER A 17 -15.32 -14.12 11.76
C SER A 17 -16.29 -12.99 12.11
N GLU A 18 -17.49 -13.34 12.57
CA GLU A 18 -18.42 -12.37 13.16
C GLU A 18 -17.83 -11.68 14.40
N ALA A 19 -16.89 -12.32 15.09
CA ALA A 19 -16.17 -11.75 16.23
C ALA A 19 -15.48 -10.42 15.90
N VAL A 20 -15.18 -10.16 14.61
CA VAL A 20 -14.65 -8.87 14.15
C VAL A 20 -15.57 -7.71 14.52
N TYR A 21 -16.88 -7.86 14.42
CA TYR A 21 -17.83 -6.78 14.71
C TYR A 21 -17.93 -6.46 16.21
N ASP A 22 -17.67 -7.46 17.04
CA ASP A 22 -17.74 -7.33 18.50
C ASP A 22 -16.41 -6.85 19.09
N GLU A 23 -15.28 -7.30 18.53
CA GLU A 23 -13.94 -6.99 19.03
C GLU A 23 -13.34 -5.71 18.45
N LEU A 24 -13.80 -5.27 17.27
CA LEU A 24 -13.30 -4.07 16.62
C LEU A 24 -14.39 -3.00 16.50
N GLU A 25 -14.06 -1.77 16.92
CA GLU A 25 -14.90 -0.61 16.67
C GLU A 25 -14.78 -0.16 15.20
N LEU A 26 -15.46 -0.89 14.31
CA LEU A 26 -15.29 -0.73 12.86
C LEU A 26 -15.62 0.68 12.35
N GLY A 27 -16.51 1.41 13.04
CA GLY A 27 -16.85 2.79 12.72
C GLY A 27 -15.68 3.78 12.84
N SER A 28 -14.63 3.43 13.58
CA SER A 28 -13.40 4.23 13.70
C SER A 28 -12.44 4.04 12.51
N PHE A 29 -12.60 2.95 11.75
CA PHE A 29 -11.78 2.69 10.57
C PHE A 29 -12.44 3.26 9.31
N GLY A 30 -11.61 3.76 8.41
CA GLY A 30 -12.08 4.29 7.12
C GLY A 30 -11.87 3.35 5.94
N ARG A 31 -10.97 2.36 6.05
CA ARG A 31 -10.45 1.57 4.93
C ARG A 31 -9.94 0.20 5.39
N LEU A 32 -9.99 -0.78 4.48
CA LEU A 32 -9.37 -2.10 4.67
C LEU A 32 -8.24 -2.31 3.64
N LEU A 33 -7.06 -2.71 4.09
CA LEU A 33 -5.98 -3.21 3.23
C LEU A 33 -5.72 -4.69 3.51
N ALA A 34 -6.14 -5.56 2.59
CA ALA A 34 -5.94 -7.00 2.67
C ALA A 34 -4.59 -7.39 2.07
N LEU A 35 -3.61 -7.59 2.95
CA LEU A 35 -2.18 -7.80 2.62
C LEU A 35 -1.70 -9.22 3.01
N THR A 36 -2.58 -10.22 2.99
CA THR A 36 -2.19 -11.60 3.36
C THR A 36 -1.61 -12.36 2.17
N SER A 37 -0.93 -13.47 2.43
CA SER A 37 -0.43 -14.38 1.39
C SER A 37 -1.53 -15.23 0.73
N ASN A 38 -2.75 -15.19 1.26
CA ASN A 38 -3.89 -15.95 0.75
C ASN A 38 -4.84 -15.03 -0.01
N ASP A 39 -4.83 -15.16 -1.33
CA ASP A 39 -5.63 -14.36 -2.25
C ASP A 39 -7.15 -14.52 -2.02
N GLU A 40 -7.60 -15.73 -1.66
CA GLU A 40 -9.02 -16.01 -1.36
C GLU A 40 -9.47 -15.30 -0.08
N VAL A 41 -8.64 -15.33 0.97
CA VAL A 41 -8.90 -14.59 2.21
C VAL A 41 -8.93 -13.09 1.95
N ASN A 42 -8.02 -12.57 1.13
CA ASN A 42 -8.01 -11.15 0.76
C ASN A 42 -9.29 -10.75 0.02
N ALA A 43 -9.74 -11.57 -0.95
CA ALA A 43 -10.95 -11.32 -1.72
C ALA A 43 -12.22 -11.39 -0.86
N LEU A 44 -12.34 -12.42 -0.01
CA LEU A 44 -13.47 -12.58 0.91
C LEU A 44 -13.52 -11.45 1.95
N ALA A 45 -12.36 -11.04 2.49
CA ALA A 45 -12.30 -9.90 3.39
C ALA A 45 -12.76 -8.62 2.66
N CYS A 46 -12.28 -8.36 1.44
CA CYS A 46 -12.74 -7.21 0.68
C CYS A 46 -14.24 -7.25 0.40
N LEU A 47 -14.80 -8.42 0.07
CA LEU A 47 -16.24 -8.58 -0.13
C LEU A 47 -17.03 -8.26 1.14
N HIS A 48 -16.60 -8.82 2.27
CA HIS A 48 -17.28 -8.66 3.56
C HIS A 48 -17.25 -7.21 4.05
N PHE A 49 -16.07 -6.58 4.05
CA PHE A 49 -15.90 -5.21 4.53
C PHE A 49 -16.34 -4.15 3.52
N ALA A 50 -16.64 -4.51 2.27
CA ALA A 50 -17.20 -3.57 1.29
C ALA A 50 -18.60 -3.09 1.69
N GLU A 51 -19.37 -3.90 2.40
CA GLU A 51 -20.68 -3.51 2.94
C GLU A 51 -20.57 -2.42 4.02
N ILE A 52 -19.43 -2.39 4.72
CA ILE A 52 -19.16 -1.46 5.82
C ILE A 52 -18.48 -0.18 5.33
N PHE A 53 -17.35 -0.32 4.63
CA PHE A 53 -16.51 0.82 4.23
C PHE A 53 -16.85 1.37 2.84
N GLY A 54 -17.61 0.59 2.06
CA GLY A 54 -17.84 0.82 0.64
C GLY A 54 -16.74 0.22 -0.24
N ARG A 55 -17.12 -0.25 -1.42
CA ARG A 55 -16.21 -0.87 -2.42
C ARG A 55 -15.00 0.00 -2.78
N ALA A 56 -15.12 1.32 -2.70
CA ALA A 56 -14.05 2.26 -3.02
C ALA A 56 -12.92 2.31 -1.97
N ARG A 57 -13.14 1.76 -0.77
CA ARG A 57 -12.28 1.86 0.42
C ARG A 57 -11.74 0.51 0.92
N VAL A 58 -12.00 -0.56 0.17
CA VAL A 58 -11.42 -1.89 0.42
C VAL A 58 -10.42 -2.21 -0.67
N TYR A 59 -9.23 -2.65 -0.25
CA TYR A 59 -8.09 -2.83 -1.13
C TYR A 59 -7.44 -4.19 -0.88
N GLN A 60 -6.93 -4.81 -1.93
CA GLN A 60 -6.26 -6.11 -1.89
C GLN A 60 -5.03 -6.12 -2.79
N LEU A 61 -4.09 -7.03 -2.51
CA LEU A 61 -2.96 -7.30 -3.39
C LEU A 61 -3.40 -7.97 -4.70
N ALA A 62 -2.53 -7.88 -5.71
CA ALA A 62 -2.69 -8.64 -6.94
C ALA A 62 -2.48 -10.13 -6.67
N THR A 63 -3.23 -10.97 -7.38
CA THR A 63 -3.01 -12.42 -7.41
C THR A 63 -1.92 -12.76 -8.42
N LYS A 64 -1.31 -13.95 -8.30
CA LYS A 64 -0.34 -14.43 -9.30
C LYS A 64 -0.91 -14.50 -10.73
N GLU A 65 -2.20 -14.77 -10.85
CA GLU A 65 -2.89 -14.82 -12.15
C GLU A 65 -3.05 -13.44 -12.79
N ILE A 66 -3.24 -12.40 -11.97
CA ILE A 66 -3.30 -11.02 -12.46
C ILE A 66 -1.90 -10.58 -12.89
N ASP A 67 -0.87 -10.91 -12.11
CA ASP A 67 0.52 -10.63 -12.45
C ASP A 67 0.96 -11.32 -13.76
N SER A 68 0.46 -12.53 -14.04
CA SER A 68 0.72 -13.23 -15.31
C SER A 68 -0.06 -12.68 -16.52
N GLY A 69 -0.84 -11.61 -16.34
CA GLY A 69 -1.54 -10.91 -17.43
C GLY A 69 -2.91 -11.48 -17.79
N ASN A 70 -3.51 -12.32 -16.93
CA ASN A 70 -4.85 -12.83 -17.17
C ASN A 70 -5.91 -11.73 -16.97
N LYS A 71 -6.38 -11.13 -18.07
CA LYS A 71 -7.38 -10.05 -18.07
C LYS A 71 -8.74 -10.47 -17.47
N GLU A 72 -9.09 -11.75 -17.52
CA GLU A 72 -10.32 -12.25 -16.90
C GLU A 72 -10.21 -12.22 -15.37
N ALA A 73 -9.01 -12.46 -14.83
CA ALA A 73 -8.75 -12.35 -13.39
C ALA A 73 -8.83 -10.89 -12.88
N VAL A 74 -8.53 -9.90 -13.73
CA VAL A 74 -8.62 -8.47 -13.37
C VAL A 74 -10.08 -8.00 -13.22
N SER A 75 -11.02 -8.62 -13.95
CA SER A 75 -12.41 -8.15 -14.05
C SER A 75 -13.39 -8.85 -13.09
N ALA A 76 -12.90 -9.64 -12.12
CA ALA A 76 -13.76 -10.40 -11.23
C ALA A 76 -14.59 -9.47 -10.31
N PRO A 77 -15.93 -9.48 -10.38
CA PRO A 77 -16.80 -8.51 -9.70
C PRO A 77 -16.83 -8.65 -8.17
N LEU A 78 -16.19 -9.68 -7.61
CA LEU A 78 -16.16 -9.99 -6.18
C LEU A 78 -14.86 -9.52 -5.48
N ARG A 79 -14.04 -8.68 -6.14
CA ARG A 79 -12.74 -8.25 -5.62
C ARG A 79 -12.75 -6.80 -5.14
N GLY A 80 -11.89 -6.50 -4.15
CA GLY A 80 -11.55 -5.13 -3.75
C GLY A 80 -10.66 -4.44 -4.78
N ARG A 81 -10.31 -3.18 -4.52
CA ARG A 81 -9.41 -2.42 -5.41
C ARG A 81 -7.99 -2.95 -5.32
N LEU A 82 -7.33 -3.13 -6.47
CA LEU A 82 -5.96 -3.65 -6.51
C LEU A 82 -4.97 -2.58 -6.04
N LEU A 83 -4.20 -2.92 -5.02
CA LEU A 83 -3.17 -2.08 -4.42
C LEU A 83 -1.98 -1.87 -5.35
N PHE A 84 -1.51 -0.63 -5.36
CA PHE A 84 -0.26 -0.15 -5.95
C PHE A 84 -0.19 -0.33 -7.47
N ASP A 85 0.16 -1.52 -7.95
CA ASP A 85 0.21 -1.89 -9.36
C ASP A 85 -0.31 -3.31 -9.59
N SER A 86 -0.47 -3.72 -10.85
CA SER A 86 -1.02 -5.04 -11.19
C SER A 86 -0.04 -6.21 -10.94
N ARG A 87 1.18 -5.93 -10.49
CA ARG A 87 2.26 -6.91 -10.28
C ARG A 87 2.61 -7.09 -8.81
N THR A 88 2.10 -6.21 -7.95
CA THR A 88 2.42 -6.23 -6.53
C THR A 88 1.60 -7.31 -5.82
N THR A 89 2.20 -8.49 -5.74
CA THR A 89 1.69 -9.63 -4.96
C THR A 89 2.29 -9.64 -3.56
N TYR A 90 1.77 -10.49 -2.67
CA TYR A 90 2.36 -10.71 -1.35
C TYR A 90 3.84 -11.13 -1.46
N ALA A 91 4.13 -12.06 -2.37
CA ALA A 91 5.48 -12.56 -2.59
C ALA A 91 6.43 -11.45 -3.10
N ASP A 92 5.95 -10.52 -3.93
CA ASP A 92 6.74 -9.37 -4.36
C ASP A 92 7.10 -8.44 -3.18
N LEU A 93 6.11 -8.09 -2.35
CA LEU A 93 6.36 -7.28 -1.16
C LEU A 93 7.32 -7.95 -0.18
N THR A 94 7.11 -9.23 0.11
CA THR A 94 8.01 -10.02 0.97
C THR A 94 9.42 -10.02 0.41
N ARG A 95 9.59 -10.33 -0.88
CA ARG A 95 10.90 -10.30 -1.55
C ARG A 95 11.57 -8.94 -1.42
N ARG A 96 10.85 -7.84 -1.66
CA ARG A 96 11.40 -6.48 -1.53
C ARG A 96 11.94 -6.23 -0.12
N PHE A 97 11.14 -6.51 0.91
CA PHE A 97 11.58 -6.36 2.30
C PHE A 97 12.77 -7.26 2.64
N GLU A 98 12.77 -8.51 2.20
CA GLU A 98 13.89 -9.45 2.39
C GLU A 98 15.18 -8.98 1.69
N THR A 99 15.05 -8.35 0.53
CA THR A 99 16.17 -7.73 -0.20
C THR A 99 16.60 -6.38 0.36
N GLY A 100 16.01 -5.91 1.46
CA GLY A 100 16.42 -4.68 2.15
C GLY A 100 15.69 -3.42 1.69
N ALA A 101 14.51 -3.55 1.07
CA ALA A 101 13.70 -2.38 0.71
C ALA A 101 13.27 -1.59 1.95
N VAL A 102 13.30 -0.26 1.83
CA VAL A 102 12.99 0.67 2.92
C VAL A 102 11.82 1.57 2.54
N MET A 103 10.95 1.86 3.50
CA MET A 103 9.91 2.87 3.31
C MET A 103 10.51 4.27 3.43
N LYS A 104 10.23 5.13 2.45
CA LYS A 104 10.62 6.55 2.46
C LYS A 104 9.42 7.44 2.18
N LYS A 105 9.46 8.65 2.75
CA LYS A 105 8.52 9.73 2.46
C LYS A 105 9.20 10.80 1.62
N PHE A 106 8.48 11.33 0.63
CA PHE A 106 8.93 12.35 -0.29
C PHE A 106 7.93 13.50 -0.25
N ILE A 107 8.36 14.67 0.21
CA ILE A 107 7.54 15.88 0.22
C ILE A 107 7.76 16.58 -1.11
N LEU A 108 6.69 16.75 -1.88
CA LEU A 108 6.77 17.45 -3.15
C LEU A 108 6.82 18.95 -2.93
N THR A 109 7.70 19.61 -3.68
CA THR A 109 7.86 21.07 -3.65
C THR A 109 7.75 21.62 -5.07
N LYS A 110 7.84 22.94 -5.24
CA LYS A 110 7.89 23.53 -6.58
C LYS A 110 9.17 23.18 -7.33
N GLN A 111 10.26 22.88 -6.60
CA GLN A 111 11.56 22.51 -7.15
C GLN A 111 11.70 21.00 -7.34
N PHE A 112 11.04 20.21 -6.48
CA PHE A 112 10.98 18.75 -6.56
C PHE A 112 9.53 18.32 -6.75
N ASP A 113 9.07 18.38 -8.00
CA ASP A 113 7.71 18.03 -8.37
C ASP A 113 7.56 16.52 -8.65
N TYR A 114 6.34 16.11 -9.02
CA TYR A 114 6.07 14.70 -9.30
C TYR A 114 6.84 14.16 -10.52
N ALA A 115 7.18 15.02 -11.49
CA ALA A 115 7.97 14.61 -12.64
C ALA A 115 9.42 14.32 -12.23
N ALA A 116 10.02 15.18 -11.41
CA ALA A 116 11.34 14.97 -10.82
C ALA A 116 11.38 13.70 -9.96
N PHE A 117 10.36 13.48 -9.12
CA PHE A 117 10.22 12.24 -8.34
C PHE A 117 10.22 11.00 -9.24
N LYS A 118 9.39 10.99 -10.29
CA LYS A 118 9.34 9.87 -11.23
C LYS A 118 10.69 9.67 -11.93
N GLN A 119 11.32 10.74 -12.42
CA GLN A 119 12.60 10.64 -13.11
C GLN A 119 13.70 10.06 -12.23
N GLN A 120 13.75 10.44 -10.96
CA GLN A 120 14.81 10.02 -10.04
C GLN A 120 14.58 8.62 -9.46
N TYR A 121 13.32 8.20 -9.24
CA TYR A 121 13.03 7.01 -8.46
C TYR A 121 12.27 5.89 -9.20
N SER A 122 11.73 6.12 -10.42
CA SER A 122 10.76 5.20 -11.06
C SER A 122 11.21 3.75 -11.22
N GLN A 123 12.51 3.47 -11.33
CA GLN A 123 12.99 2.10 -11.58
C GLN A 123 13.01 1.23 -10.31
N ASN A 124 13.20 1.83 -9.13
CA ASN A 124 13.40 1.10 -7.87
C ASN A 124 12.41 1.50 -6.77
N THR A 125 11.34 2.22 -7.13
CA THR A 125 10.30 2.68 -6.20
C THR A 125 8.97 2.01 -6.46
N LEU A 126 8.26 1.68 -5.40
CA LEU A 126 6.85 1.32 -5.41
C LEU A 126 6.08 2.35 -4.59
N PRO A 127 5.36 3.30 -5.23
CA PRO A 127 4.50 4.23 -4.53
C PRO A 127 3.36 3.50 -3.82
N LEU A 128 3.20 3.73 -2.52
CA LEU A 128 2.18 3.07 -1.70
C LEU A 128 1.04 4.01 -1.36
N PHE A 129 1.38 5.20 -0.88
CA PHE A 129 0.41 6.19 -0.41
C PHE A 129 0.77 7.61 -0.86
N LEU A 130 -0.27 8.43 -0.96
CA LEU A 130 -0.16 9.88 -1.13
C LEU A 130 -0.92 10.53 0.04
N ILE A 131 -0.29 11.46 0.74
CA ILE A 131 -0.93 12.31 1.73
C ILE A 131 -1.01 13.70 1.11
N THR A 132 -2.23 14.13 0.80
CA THR A 132 -2.45 15.47 0.25
C THR A 132 -2.04 16.54 1.27
N GLN A 133 -1.75 17.76 0.82
CA GLN A 133 -1.50 18.89 1.72
C GLN A 133 -2.64 19.11 2.75
N ALA A 134 -3.88 18.74 2.40
CA ALA A 134 -5.04 18.80 3.28
C ALA A 134 -5.09 17.66 4.32
N GLY A 135 -4.11 16.75 4.35
CA GLY A 135 -4.03 15.62 5.27
C GLY A 135 -4.77 14.37 4.83
N ASN A 136 -5.42 14.38 3.65
CA ASN A 136 -6.12 13.19 3.16
C ASN A 136 -5.12 12.12 2.71
N LEU A 137 -5.21 10.94 3.30
CA LEU A 137 -4.52 9.75 2.83
C LEU A 137 -5.20 9.24 1.55
N ILE A 138 -4.40 8.86 0.56
CA ILE A 138 -4.81 8.25 -0.69
C ILE A 138 -3.94 7.01 -0.87
N VAL A 139 -4.57 5.89 -1.23
CA VAL A 139 -3.88 4.64 -1.53
C VAL A 139 -3.66 4.57 -3.03
N TYR A 140 -2.43 4.31 -3.47
CA TYR A 140 -2.18 4.06 -4.89
C TYR A 140 -2.84 2.73 -5.29
N THR A 141 -3.50 2.74 -6.45
CA THR A 141 -4.23 1.59 -6.99
C THR A 141 -4.08 1.55 -8.49
N THR A 142 -4.31 0.38 -9.09
CA THR A 142 -4.21 0.19 -10.55
C THR A 142 -5.22 1.01 -11.37
N ASP A 143 -6.33 1.41 -10.75
CA ASP A 143 -7.45 2.10 -11.39
C ASP A 143 -7.40 3.63 -11.24
N ASN A 144 -6.46 4.17 -10.45
CA ASN A 144 -6.34 5.61 -10.23
C ASN A 144 -4.91 6.11 -10.48
N GLU A 145 -4.78 6.95 -11.49
CA GLU A 145 -3.62 7.82 -11.64
C GLU A 145 -3.87 9.12 -10.89
N TYR A 146 -3.09 9.36 -9.84
CA TYR A 146 -3.06 10.65 -9.17
C TYR A 146 -1.94 11.50 -9.76
N ALA A 147 -2.18 12.81 -9.87
CA ALA A 147 -1.16 13.81 -10.16
C ALA A 147 -0.85 14.59 -8.87
N PRO A 148 0.05 14.07 -8.00
CA PRO A 148 0.50 14.77 -6.81
C PRO A 148 0.91 16.21 -7.09
N GLN A 149 0.54 17.11 -6.19
CA GLN A 149 0.83 18.53 -6.28
C GLN A 149 1.94 18.93 -5.31
N PRO A 150 2.61 20.08 -5.52
CA PRO A 150 3.49 20.66 -4.52
C PRO A 150 2.77 20.80 -3.17
N GLY A 151 3.40 20.33 -2.09
CA GLY A 151 2.82 20.25 -0.74
C GLY A 151 2.33 18.86 -0.35
N ASP A 152 2.11 17.97 -1.31
CA ASP A 152 1.74 16.58 -1.04
C ASP A 152 2.95 15.75 -0.60
N THR A 153 2.70 14.67 0.14
CA THR A 153 3.72 13.72 0.57
C THR A 153 3.45 12.34 -0.03
N ILE A 154 4.41 11.81 -0.80
CA ILE A 154 4.38 10.44 -1.31
C ILE A 154 5.10 9.52 -0.32
N ILE A 155 4.47 8.42 0.06
CA ILE A 155 5.12 7.32 0.80
C ILE A 155 5.36 6.18 -0.17
N SER A 156 6.61 5.74 -0.29
CA SER A 156 7.01 4.69 -1.24
C SER A 156 7.93 3.67 -0.59
N LEU A 157 7.89 2.45 -1.10
CA LEU A 157 8.87 1.41 -0.81
C LEU A 157 10.01 1.53 -1.83
N ILE A 158 11.23 1.75 -1.34
CA ILE A 158 12.43 1.93 -2.16
C ILE A 158 13.28 0.68 -2.03
N ASN A 159 13.51 -0.02 -3.13
CA ASN A 159 14.47 -1.11 -3.17
C ASN A 159 15.88 -0.53 -3.04
N PRO A 160 16.80 -1.18 -2.31
CA PRO A 160 18.20 -0.78 -2.35
C PRO A 160 18.65 -0.88 -3.80
N ALA A 161 19.19 0.22 -4.32
CA ALA A 161 19.67 0.25 -5.69
C ALA A 161 20.78 -0.79 -5.84
N GLU A 162 20.71 -1.65 -6.86
CA GLU A 162 21.88 -2.46 -7.24
C GLU A 162 23.08 -1.57 -7.59
N THR A 163 22.88 -0.28 -7.88
CA THR A 163 23.91 0.77 -7.84
C THR A 163 23.24 2.16 -7.89
N LEU A 164 23.39 2.97 -6.85
CA LEU A 164 23.36 4.44 -6.95
C LEU A 164 24.53 4.95 -6.10
N PRO A 165 25.37 5.86 -6.64
CA PRO A 165 26.57 6.32 -5.94
C PRO A 165 26.19 7.02 -4.65
N ASP A 166 26.96 6.70 -3.60
CA ASP A 166 26.89 7.32 -2.29
C ASP A 166 27.02 8.84 -2.42
N GLU A 167 25.92 9.56 -2.42
CA GLU A 167 25.91 10.94 -1.96
C GLU A 167 24.54 11.34 -1.41
N GLU A 168 24.60 11.77 -0.15
CA GLU A 168 23.59 12.50 0.63
C GLU A 168 22.39 11.74 1.22
N VAL A 169 22.73 10.97 2.24
CA VAL A 169 21.90 10.75 3.43
C VAL A 169 21.62 12.10 4.11
N ALA A 170 20.45 12.70 3.87
CA ALA A 170 19.86 13.63 4.83
C ALA A 170 18.33 13.66 4.75
N ALA A 171 17.72 13.48 5.92
CA ALA A 171 16.33 13.76 6.29
C ALA A 171 15.25 12.66 6.09
N ASN A 172 15.00 12.00 7.22
CA ASN A 172 13.74 11.36 7.63
C ASN A 172 13.47 9.91 7.20
N SER A 173 14.40 9.02 7.50
CA SER A 173 14.06 7.65 7.86
C SER A 173 13.33 7.67 9.21
N ILE A 174 12.07 7.23 9.27
CA ILE A 174 11.46 6.85 10.55
C ILE A 174 11.92 5.40 10.81
N PRO A 175 12.76 5.13 11.80
CA PRO A 175 12.94 3.76 12.27
C PRO A 175 11.62 3.34 12.89
N ILE A 176 11.05 2.25 12.38
CA ILE A 176 9.96 1.57 13.09
C ILE A 176 10.64 0.90 14.28
N THR A 177 10.54 1.52 15.46
CA THR A 177 10.87 0.91 16.75
C THR A 177 9.60 0.32 17.33
#